data_AF-A0A952GX11-F1
#
_entry.id   AF-A0A952GX11-F1
#
_cell.length_a   1.000
_cell.length_b   1.000
_cell.length_c   1.000
_cell.angle_alpha   90.00
_cell.angle_beta   90.00
_cell.angle_gamma   90.00
#
_symmetry.space_group_name_H-M   'P 1'
#
loop_
_entity.id
_entity.type
_entity.pdbx_description
1 polymer ?
#
loop_
_entity_poly.entity_id
_entity_poly.type
_entity_poly.pdbx_seq_one_letter_code
_entity_poly.pdbx_strand_id
1 'polypeptide(L)'
;MSPDDEITLKTERRRMAAAFDDVLHEPVPDRLKALLAEPAPVAQVVDLGAVRAQRRGMSSWAAWGGMAATLVLGTLVGTRLAPPGGGADPGPLAATGAIAQALDRQLASAPEAGASVAVQLSFKARDGRYCRSFSTADVAGLACRDAGGAWALQQVAALAPGHADGAMRQAASSLPPAVLGAVDSLIAGEALGPEQERAARDAGWRR
;
A
#
# COMPACT_ATOMS: atom_id res chain seq x y z
N MET A 1 5.84 -22.13 63.19
CA MET A 1 7.06 -22.96 63.29
C MET A 1 7.04 -23.53 64.69
N SER A 2 6.76 -24.83 64.84
CA SER A 2 6.67 -25.42 66.17
C SER A 2 8.07 -25.43 66.80
N PRO A 3 8.23 -25.25 68.13
CA PRO A 3 9.52 -25.42 68.80
C PRO A 3 10.20 -26.76 68.46
N ASP A 4 9.41 -27.78 68.14
CA ASP A 4 9.85 -29.11 67.72
C ASP A 4 10.53 -29.13 66.33
N ASP A 5 10.13 -28.25 65.40
CA ASP A 5 10.70 -28.16 64.05
C ASP A 5 12.12 -27.58 64.08
N GLU A 6 12.35 -26.59 64.94
CA GLU A 6 13.67 -25.94 65.11
C GLU A 6 14.68 -26.90 65.75
N ILE A 7 14.23 -27.71 66.73
CA ILE A 7 15.06 -28.74 67.36
C ILE A 7 15.44 -29.81 66.33
N THR A 8 14.50 -30.20 65.47
CA THR A 8 14.74 -31.16 64.39
C THR A 8 15.80 -30.65 63.40
N LEU A 9 15.64 -29.43 62.87
CA LEU A 9 16.60 -28.83 61.92
C LEU A 9 18.02 -28.70 62.50
N LYS A 10 18.13 -28.28 63.76
CA LYS A 10 19.43 -28.18 64.46
C LYS A 10 20.09 -29.55 64.66
N THR A 11 19.29 -30.59 64.81
CA THR A 11 19.78 -31.97 64.99
C THR A 11 20.26 -32.53 63.66
N GLU A 12 19.51 -32.33 62.58
CA GLU A 12 19.93 -32.74 61.23
C GLU A 12 21.20 -32.02 60.76
N ARG A 13 21.29 -30.71 60.99
CA ARG A 13 22.51 -29.94 60.66
C ARG A 13 23.72 -30.42 61.43
N ARG A 14 23.57 -30.77 62.71
CA ARG A 14 24.65 -31.35 63.53
C ARG A 14 25.07 -32.72 63.02
N ARG A 15 24.12 -33.55 62.60
CA ARG A 15 24.39 -34.85 62.01
C ARG A 15 25.18 -34.74 60.70
N MET A 16 24.80 -33.80 59.83
CA MET A 16 25.54 -33.53 58.60
C MET A 16 26.94 -32.99 58.88
N ALA A 17 27.08 -32.02 59.77
CA ALA A 17 28.39 -31.48 60.14
C ALA A 17 29.32 -32.56 60.71
N ALA A 18 28.82 -33.42 61.60
CA ALA A 18 29.57 -34.53 62.17
C ALA A 18 30.05 -35.54 61.12
N ALA A 19 29.27 -35.76 60.05
CA ALA A 19 29.67 -36.66 58.96
C ALA A 19 30.84 -36.14 58.12
N PHE A 20 31.05 -34.82 58.07
CA PHE A 20 32.14 -34.18 57.33
C PHE A 20 33.26 -33.64 58.23
N ASP A 21 33.19 -33.88 59.54
CA ASP A 21 34.13 -33.33 60.52
C ASP A 21 35.56 -33.81 60.25
N ASP A 22 35.74 -35.08 59.92
CA ASP A 22 37.06 -35.68 59.62
C ASP A 22 37.75 -35.00 58.42
N VAL A 23 36.99 -34.68 57.37
CA VAL A 23 37.51 -34.00 56.16
C VAL A 23 37.97 -32.57 56.45
N LEU A 24 37.35 -31.88 57.42
CA LEU A 24 37.74 -30.52 57.78
C LEU A 24 39.09 -30.46 58.52
N HIS A 25 39.53 -31.57 59.10
CA HIS A 25 40.81 -31.68 59.80
C HIS A 25 41.96 -32.12 58.88
N GLU A 26 41.67 -32.48 57.62
CA GLU A 26 42.70 -32.78 56.63
C GLU A 26 43.42 -31.48 56.20
N PRO A 27 44.77 -31.47 56.11
CA PRO A 27 45.48 -30.30 55.63
C PRO A 27 45.03 -29.95 54.20
N VAL A 28 44.73 -28.67 53.96
CA VAL A 28 44.31 -28.17 52.64
C VAL A 28 45.33 -28.60 51.57
N PRO A 29 44.89 -29.25 50.46
CA PRO A 29 45.77 -29.73 49.41
C PRO A 29 46.69 -28.65 48.85
N ASP A 30 47.94 -29.00 48.61
CA ASP A 30 48.97 -28.04 48.18
C ASP A 30 48.66 -27.39 46.82
N ARG A 31 47.88 -28.05 45.96
CA ARG A 31 47.37 -27.45 44.71
C ARG A 31 46.53 -26.19 44.95
N LEU A 32 45.73 -26.15 46.01
CA LEU A 32 44.90 -24.98 46.34
C LEU A 32 45.74 -23.86 46.97
N LYS A 33 46.74 -24.22 47.78
CA LYS A 33 47.71 -23.25 48.32
C LYS A 33 48.55 -22.62 47.20
N ALA A 34 48.94 -23.41 46.20
CA ALA A 34 49.71 -22.94 45.04
C ALA A 34 48.94 -21.86 44.26
N LEU A 35 47.63 -21.99 44.07
CA LEU A 35 46.79 -20.98 43.40
C LEU A 35 46.77 -19.62 44.13
N LEU A 36 47.04 -19.60 45.44
CA LEU A 36 47.11 -18.38 46.24
C LEU A 36 48.53 -17.81 46.33
N ALA A 37 49.54 -18.67 46.20
CA ALA A 37 50.96 -18.29 46.23
C ALA A 37 51.45 -17.77 44.88
N GLU A 38 50.82 -18.17 43.77
CA GLU A 38 51.08 -17.60 42.46
C GLU A 38 50.51 -16.18 42.39
N PRO A 39 51.34 -15.14 42.11
CA PRO A 39 50.81 -13.84 41.77
C PRO A 39 50.01 -14.02 40.47
N ALA A 40 48.68 -13.94 40.57
CA ALA A 40 47.82 -14.03 39.41
C ALA A 40 48.34 -13.05 38.34
N PRO A 41 48.56 -13.48 37.09
CA PRO A 41 48.87 -12.55 36.02
C PRO A 41 47.75 -11.50 36.04
N VAL A 42 48.13 -10.23 36.21
CA VAL A 42 47.21 -9.09 36.35
C VAL A 42 46.01 -9.32 35.45
N ALA A 43 44.87 -9.67 36.05
CA ALA A 43 43.67 -9.94 35.30
C ALA A 43 43.42 -8.70 34.44
N GLN A 44 43.36 -8.88 33.11
CA GLN A 44 42.93 -7.80 32.23
C GLN A 44 41.49 -7.47 32.61
N VAL A 45 41.32 -6.51 33.50
CA VAL A 45 40.03 -5.96 33.86
C VAL A 45 39.59 -5.15 32.65
N VAL A 46 38.81 -5.79 31.78
CA VAL A 46 38.22 -5.12 30.62
C VAL A 46 37.13 -4.18 31.14
N ASP A 47 37.38 -2.88 31.02
CA ASP A 47 36.41 -1.85 31.40
C ASP A 47 35.22 -1.84 30.43
N LEU A 48 34.15 -2.54 30.82
CA LEU A 48 32.88 -2.58 30.10
C LEU A 48 32.14 -1.21 30.16
N GLY A 49 32.56 -0.29 31.02
CA GLY A 49 32.06 1.08 31.11
C GLY A 49 32.45 1.91 29.88
N ALA A 50 33.70 1.81 29.44
CA ALA A 50 34.18 2.48 28.23
C ALA A 50 33.42 2.03 26.97
N VAL A 51 33.16 0.72 26.85
CA VAL A 51 32.37 0.15 25.73
C VAL A 51 30.92 0.64 25.75
N ARG A 52 30.31 0.75 26.94
CA ARG A 52 28.94 1.28 27.09
C ARG A 52 28.85 2.78 26.81
N ALA A 53 29.88 3.56 27.14
CA ALA A 53 29.95 4.98 26.80
C ALA A 53 30.04 5.21 25.28
N GLN A 54 30.84 4.40 24.58
CA GLN A 54 30.98 4.48 23.13
C GLN A 54 29.67 4.17 22.39
N ARG A 55 28.91 3.17 22.85
CA ARG A 55 27.59 2.85 22.26
C ARG A 55 26.53 3.92 22.50
N ARG A 56 26.61 4.66 23.60
CA ARG A 56 25.72 5.81 23.87
C ARG A 56 26.05 7.05 23.03
N GLY A 57 27.26 7.13 22.46
CA GLY A 57 27.68 8.18 21.54
C GLY A 57 27.15 8.02 20.10
N MET A 58 26.62 6.85 19.75
CA MET A 58 25.85 6.69 18.51
C MET A 58 24.47 7.32 18.71
N SER A 59 24.44 8.62 18.44
CA SER A 59 23.26 9.47 18.53
C SER A 59 22.05 8.83 17.86
N SER A 60 20.91 8.86 18.55
CA SER A 60 19.58 8.50 18.02
C SER A 60 19.26 9.23 16.70
N TRP A 61 19.95 10.32 16.39
CA TRP A 61 19.83 11.03 15.12
C TRP A 61 20.27 10.20 13.90
N ALA A 62 21.25 9.31 14.05
CA ALA A 62 21.66 8.39 12.97
C ALA A 62 20.59 7.32 12.70
N ALA A 63 19.88 6.88 13.74
CA ALA A 63 18.75 5.95 13.59
C ALA A 63 17.53 6.63 12.91
N TRP A 64 17.30 7.92 13.18
CA TRP A 64 16.21 8.69 12.56
C TRP A 64 16.56 9.13 11.13
N GLY A 65 17.83 9.44 10.86
CA GLY A 65 18.34 9.77 9.52
C GLY A 65 18.26 8.58 8.55
N GLY A 66 18.50 7.36 9.02
CA GLY A 66 18.35 6.15 8.22
C GLY A 66 16.91 5.93 7.73
N MET A 67 15.91 6.15 8.59
CA MET A 67 14.50 5.99 8.21
C MET A 67 14.08 7.04 7.16
N ALA A 68 14.45 8.31 7.36
CA ALA A 68 14.18 9.36 6.37
C ALA A 68 14.90 9.09 5.03
N ALA A 69 16.16 8.62 5.07
CA ALA A 69 16.92 8.28 3.87
C ALA A 69 16.28 7.13 3.08
N THR A 70 15.76 6.09 3.74
CA THR A 70 15.05 5.00 3.05
C THR A 70 13.75 5.46 2.39
N LEU A 71 13.02 6.41 3.01
CA LEU A 71 11.82 7.00 2.41
C LEU A 71 12.17 7.86 1.18
N VAL A 72 13.20 8.71 1.30
CA VAL A 72 13.66 9.54 0.18
C VAL A 72 14.20 8.68 -0.96
N LEU A 73 15.02 7.68 -0.66
CA LEU A 73 15.56 6.79 -1.69
C LEU A 73 14.45 5.94 -2.33
N GLY A 74 13.52 5.41 -1.52
CA GLY A 74 12.36 4.65 -2.00
C GLY A 74 11.41 5.48 -2.87
N THR A 75 11.15 6.74 -2.50
CA THR A 75 10.32 7.65 -3.30
C THR A 75 11.01 8.09 -4.59
N LEU A 76 12.32 8.35 -4.55
CA LEU A 76 13.07 8.79 -5.73
C LEU A 76 13.27 7.65 -6.74
N VAL A 77 13.53 6.44 -6.26
CA VAL A 77 13.59 5.23 -7.11
C VAL A 77 12.18 4.85 -7.58
N GLY A 78 11.19 4.88 -6.69
CA GLY A 78 9.80 4.56 -7.01
C GLY A 78 9.20 5.46 -8.08
N THR A 79 9.43 6.78 -8.02
CA THR A 79 8.93 7.73 -9.04
C THR A 79 9.61 7.59 -10.39
N ARG A 80 10.85 7.08 -10.45
CA ARG A 80 11.60 6.87 -11.71
C ARG A 80 11.29 5.54 -12.39
N LEU A 81 10.93 4.51 -11.61
CA LEU A 81 10.62 3.16 -12.10
C LEU A 81 9.12 2.85 -12.14
N ALA A 82 8.25 3.74 -11.63
CA ALA A 82 6.81 3.56 -11.71
C ALA A 82 6.35 3.48 -13.18
N PRO A 83 5.58 2.45 -13.56
CA PRO A 83 4.92 2.43 -14.85
C PRO A 83 3.99 3.66 -14.97
N PRO A 84 3.79 4.21 -16.18
CA PRO A 84 2.93 5.36 -16.40
C PRO A 84 1.49 5.00 -16.04
N GLY A 85 1.09 5.29 -14.80
CA GLY A 85 -0.23 4.97 -14.27
C GLY A 85 -0.46 5.28 -12.79
N GLY A 86 0.53 5.77 -12.05
CA GLY A 86 0.41 5.99 -10.60
C GLY A 86 0.88 7.36 -10.09
N GLY A 87 1.15 8.32 -10.97
CA GLY A 87 1.42 9.70 -10.60
C GLY A 87 0.36 10.58 -11.25
N ALA A 88 -0.47 11.23 -10.44
CA ALA A 88 -1.33 12.29 -10.93
C ALA A 88 -0.42 13.42 -11.44
N ASP A 89 -0.17 13.45 -12.75
CA ASP A 89 0.00 14.73 -13.42
C ASP A 89 -1.21 15.60 -13.03
N PRO A 90 -1.06 16.92 -12.80
CA PRO A 90 -2.20 17.82 -12.66
C PRO A 90 -3.03 17.93 -13.96
N GLY A 91 -2.63 17.20 -15.00
CA GLY A 91 -3.41 17.01 -16.22
C GLY A 91 -4.65 16.13 -15.96
N PRO A 92 -5.70 16.31 -16.76
CA PRO A 92 -6.89 15.48 -16.65
C PRO A 92 -6.53 14.01 -16.87
N LEU A 93 -7.04 13.13 -16.02
CA LEU A 93 -6.86 11.68 -16.16
C LEU A 93 -7.34 11.23 -17.55
N ALA A 94 -6.44 10.70 -18.37
CA ALA A 94 -6.80 10.21 -19.69
C ALA A 94 -7.34 8.78 -19.61
N ALA A 95 -8.43 8.49 -20.32
CA ALA A 95 -8.84 7.14 -20.61
C ALA A 95 -7.80 6.49 -21.53
N THR A 96 -7.39 5.27 -21.20
CA THR A 96 -6.38 4.51 -21.93
C THR A 96 -6.88 3.10 -22.26
N GLY A 97 -6.12 2.35 -23.06
CA GLY A 97 -6.39 0.95 -23.36
C GLY A 97 -7.74 0.71 -24.02
N ALA A 98 -8.49 -0.28 -23.53
CA ALA A 98 -9.77 -0.69 -24.11
C ALA A 98 -10.83 0.43 -24.09
N ILE A 99 -10.84 1.27 -23.05
CA ILE A 99 -11.79 2.39 -22.95
C ILE A 99 -11.49 3.41 -24.05
N ALA A 100 -10.23 3.83 -24.20
CA ALA A 100 -9.84 4.76 -25.27
C ALA A 100 -10.20 4.22 -26.66
N GLN A 101 -9.92 2.94 -26.92
CA GLN A 101 -10.23 2.31 -28.21
C GLN A 101 -11.74 2.24 -28.49
N ALA A 102 -12.56 1.99 -27.47
CA ALA A 102 -14.01 1.99 -27.59
C ALA A 102 -14.54 3.41 -27.87
N LEU A 103 -14.04 4.40 -27.13
CA LEU A 103 -14.36 5.82 -27.33
C LEU A 103 -13.88 6.35 -28.69
N ASP A 104 -12.90 5.73 -29.33
CA ASP A 104 -12.50 6.08 -30.70
C ASP A 104 -13.38 5.44 -31.77
N ARG A 105 -13.74 4.16 -31.63
CA ARG A 105 -14.24 3.35 -32.76
C ARG A 105 -15.72 2.97 -32.69
N GLN A 106 -16.21 2.69 -31.49
CA GLN A 106 -17.58 2.22 -31.32
C GLN A 106 -18.55 3.38 -31.57
N LEU A 107 -19.78 3.06 -31.93
CA LEU A 107 -20.89 4.01 -32.04
C LEU A 107 -21.86 3.73 -30.90
N ALA A 108 -22.26 4.76 -30.16
CA ALA A 108 -23.34 4.67 -29.19
C ALA A 108 -24.64 4.19 -29.86
N SER A 109 -24.84 4.63 -31.11
CA SER A 109 -26.02 4.30 -31.92
C SER A 109 -26.08 2.84 -32.41
N ALA A 110 -24.97 2.09 -32.29
CA ALA A 110 -24.88 0.70 -32.73
C ALA A 110 -23.99 -0.10 -31.75
N PRO A 111 -24.51 -0.38 -30.54
CA PRO A 111 -23.73 -1.05 -29.51
C PRO A 111 -23.38 -2.48 -29.93
N GLU A 112 -22.11 -2.85 -29.75
CA GLU A 112 -21.64 -4.21 -30.00
C GLU A 112 -22.05 -5.14 -28.84
N ALA A 113 -22.78 -6.22 -29.16
CA ALA A 113 -23.17 -7.19 -28.16
C ALA A 113 -21.94 -7.90 -27.57
N GLY A 114 -21.81 -7.88 -26.24
CA GLY A 114 -20.71 -8.55 -25.53
C GLY A 114 -19.40 -7.77 -25.45
N ALA A 115 -19.38 -6.50 -25.88
CA ALA A 115 -18.20 -5.65 -25.69
C ALA A 115 -17.92 -5.40 -24.19
N SER A 116 -16.65 -5.45 -23.80
CA SER A 116 -16.20 -5.19 -22.41
C SER A 116 -16.35 -3.72 -21.99
N VAL A 117 -16.39 -2.84 -22.98
CA VAL A 117 -16.71 -1.41 -22.83
C VAL A 117 -17.86 -1.14 -23.79
N ALA A 118 -18.93 -0.53 -23.28
CA ALA A 118 -20.07 -0.11 -24.08
C ALA A 118 -20.17 1.42 -24.04
N VAL A 119 -20.09 2.05 -25.21
CA VAL A 119 -20.33 3.49 -25.35
C VAL A 119 -21.83 3.75 -25.41
N GLN A 120 -22.32 4.70 -24.60
CA GLN A 120 -23.76 4.89 -24.35
C GLN A 120 -24.31 6.15 -25.01
N LEU A 121 -23.60 7.27 -24.89
CA LEU A 121 -23.97 8.54 -25.54
C LEU A 121 -22.72 9.24 -26.09
N SER A 122 -22.92 9.98 -27.17
CA SER A 122 -21.93 10.91 -27.74
C SER A 122 -22.58 12.27 -27.91
N PHE A 123 -21.91 13.36 -27.56
CA PHE A 123 -22.45 14.71 -27.68
C PHE A 123 -21.33 15.76 -27.86
N LYS A 124 -21.70 16.95 -28.31
CA LYS A 124 -20.82 18.12 -28.33
C LYS A 124 -21.00 18.90 -27.03
N ALA A 125 -19.91 19.17 -26.31
CA ALA A 125 -19.94 19.99 -25.11
C ALA A 125 -20.10 21.47 -25.45
N ARG A 126 -20.46 22.30 -24.45
CA ARG A 126 -20.59 23.77 -24.57
C ARG A 126 -19.31 24.46 -25.02
N ASP A 127 -18.16 23.85 -24.75
CA ASP A 127 -16.85 24.32 -25.23
C ASP A 127 -16.49 23.76 -26.62
N GLY A 128 -17.38 23.02 -27.27
CA GLY A 128 -17.20 22.44 -28.59
C GLY A 128 -16.40 21.13 -28.64
N ARG A 129 -15.89 20.61 -27.53
CA ARG A 129 -15.24 19.27 -27.53
C ARG A 129 -16.28 18.18 -27.73
N TYR A 130 -15.90 17.07 -28.34
CA TYR A 130 -16.72 15.86 -28.31
C TYR A 130 -16.57 15.16 -26.96
N CYS A 131 -17.69 14.79 -26.35
CA CYS A 131 -17.71 14.02 -25.11
C CYS A 131 -18.55 12.76 -25.30
N ARG A 132 -18.11 11.67 -24.67
CA ARG A 132 -18.69 10.34 -24.82
C ARG A 132 -18.76 9.66 -23.46
N SER A 133 -19.92 9.06 -23.16
CA SER A 133 -20.12 8.26 -21.95
C SER A 133 -19.94 6.78 -22.24
N PHE A 134 -19.43 6.04 -21.26
CA PHE A 134 -19.15 4.62 -21.37
C PHE A 134 -19.50 3.88 -20.09
N SER A 135 -19.66 2.57 -20.21
CA SER A 135 -19.80 1.63 -19.09
C SER A 135 -18.98 0.37 -19.33
N THR A 136 -18.45 -0.20 -18.27
CA THR A 136 -17.87 -1.55 -18.20
C THR A 136 -18.71 -2.40 -17.24
N ALA A 137 -18.22 -3.57 -16.83
CA ALA A 137 -18.86 -4.36 -15.78
C ALA A 137 -18.90 -3.63 -14.42
N ASP A 138 -17.85 -2.87 -14.09
CA ASP A 138 -17.64 -2.36 -12.73
C ASP A 138 -17.71 -0.83 -12.62
N VAL A 139 -17.57 -0.11 -13.75
CA VAL A 139 -17.54 1.36 -13.75
C VAL A 139 -18.30 1.95 -14.93
N ALA A 140 -18.78 3.17 -14.76
CA ALA A 140 -19.26 4.02 -15.83
C ALA A 140 -18.61 5.40 -15.75
N GLY A 141 -18.47 6.08 -16.87
CA GLY A 141 -17.81 7.37 -16.90
C GLY A 141 -18.15 8.21 -18.12
N LEU A 142 -17.64 9.44 -18.09
CA LEU A 142 -17.72 10.44 -19.14
C LEU A 142 -16.31 10.91 -19.47
N ALA A 143 -15.96 10.91 -20.75
CA ALA A 143 -14.69 11.42 -21.24
C ALA A 143 -14.91 12.44 -22.36
N CYS A 144 -14.07 13.47 -22.44
CA CYS A 144 -14.09 14.48 -23.48
C CYS A 144 -12.77 14.48 -24.26
N ARG A 145 -12.84 14.65 -25.58
CA ARG A 145 -11.68 14.72 -26.45
C ARG A 145 -10.90 15.99 -26.16
N ASP A 146 -9.64 15.86 -25.77
CA ASP A 146 -8.76 16.99 -25.56
C ASP A 146 -8.09 17.45 -26.88
N ALA A 147 -7.32 18.55 -26.80
CA ALA A 147 -6.62 19.09 -27.95
C ALA A 147 -5.46 18.21 -28.44
N GLY A 148 -4.91 17.35 -27.58
CA GLY A 148 -3.88 16.36 -27.93
C GLY A 148 -4.44 15.11 -28.59
N GLY A 149 -5.77 14.99 -28.67
CA GLY A 149 -6.46 13.84 -29.24
C GLY A 149 -6.66 12.68 -28.25
N ALA A 150 -6.37 12.86 -26.97
CA ALA A 150 -6.69 11.89 -25.93
C ALA A 150 -8.10 12.13 -25.36
N TRP A 151 -8.63 11.10 -24.68
CA TRP A 151 -9.93 11.17 -24.02
C TRP A 151 -9.76 11.49 -22.55
N ALA A 152 -9.94 12.75 -22.16
CA ALA A 152 -9.84 13.21 -20.78
C ALA A 152 -11.10 12.82 -19.99
N LEU A 153 -10.96 12.02 -18.94
CA LEU A 153 -12.03 11.64 -18.01
C LEU A 153 -12.53 12.89 -17.26
N GLN A 154 -13.84 13.09 -17.28
CA GLN A 154 -14.52 14.19 -16.57
C GLN A 154 -15.21 13.68 -15.30
N GLN A 155 -15.78 12.47 -15.38
CA GLN A 155 -16.45 11.82 -14.26
C GLN A 155 -16.33 10.31 -14.42
N VAL A 156 -16.06 9.61 -13.33
CA VAL A 156 -16.14 8.14 -13.25
C VAL A 156 -16.90 7.78 -11.98
N ALA A 157 -17.74 6.76 -12.06
CA ALA A 157 -18.50 6.22 -10.93
C ALA A 157 -18.49 4.69 -10.99
N ALA A 158 -18.39 4.05 -9.81
CA ALA A 158 -18.55 2.62 -9.70
C ALA A 158 -20.00 2.21 -10.01
N LEU A 159 -20.16 1.06 -10.65
CA LEU A 159 -21.44 0.38 -10.80
C LEU A 159 -21.59 -0.62 -9.67
N ALA A 160 -22.73 -0.59 -8.98
CA ALA A 160 -23.00 -1.57 -7.94
C ALA A 160 -23.19 -2.96 -8.58
N PRO A 161 -22.48 -4.00 -8.12
CA PRO A 161 -22.74 -5.36 -8.59
C PRO A 161 -24.15 -5.78 -8.17
N GLY A 162 -24.99 -6.19 -9.13
CA GLY A 162 -26.25 -6.89 -8.86
C GLY A 162 -27.55 -6.10 -9.06
N HIS A 163 -27.87 -5.75 -10.30
CA HIS A 163 -29.28 -5.72 -10.77
C HIS A 163 -29.42 -6.67 -11.96
N ALA A 164 -29.06 -7.93 -11.72
CA ALA A 164 -29.25 -9.03 -12.66
C ALA A 164 -30.45 -9.90 -12.22
N ASP A 165 -31.56 -9.27 -11.81
CA ASP A 165 -32.83 -9.96 -11.62
C ASP A 165 -33.78 -9.57 -12.75
N GLY A 166 -33.80 -10.40 -13.81
CA GLY A 166 -34.95 -10.75 -14.63
C GLY A 166 -35.79 -9.68 -15.35
N ALA A 167 -35.62 -8.39 -15.08
CA ALA A 167 -36.37 -7.32 -15.70
C ALA A 167 -35.63 -6.88 -16.95
N MET A 168 -36.26 -7.10 -18.11
CA MET A 168 -36.03 -6.39 -19.37
C MET A 168 -34.89 -5.37 -19.32
N ARG A 169 -33.74 -5.75 -19.89
CA ARG A 169 -32.59 -4.87 -20.11
C ARG A 169 -33.06 -3.69 -20.97
N GLN A 170 -33.42 -2.57 -20.33
CA GLN A 170 -33.81 -1.36 -21.05
C GLN A 170 -32.64 -0.91 -21.93
N ALA A 171 -32.95 -0.52 -23.15
CA ALA A 171 -32.04 -0.45 -24.30
C ALA A 171 -30.99 0.69 -24.28
N ALA A 172 -30.70 1.28 -23.12
CA ALA A 172 -29.58 2.20 -22.93
C ALA A 172 -29.18 2.11 -21.45
N SER A 173 -27.95 1.71 -21.17
CA SER A 173 -27.53 1.40 -19.80
C SER A 173 -27.74 2.61 -18.88
N SER A 174 -28.30 2.38 -17.70
CA SER A 174 -28.48 3.41 -16.68
C SER A 174 -27.12 3.92 -16.20
N LEU A 175 -26.61 4.97 -16.83
CA LEU A 175 -25.45 5.69 -16.33
C LEU A 175 -25.73 6.13 -14.87
N PRO A 176 -24.76 6.02 -13.95
CA PRO A 176 -24.95 6.48 -12.59
C PRO A 176 -25.34 7.96 -12.53
N PRO A 177 -26.12 8.40 -11.51
CA PRO A 177 -26.56 9.79 -11.39
C PRO A 177 -25.43 10.82 -11.47
N ALA A 178 -24.25 10.49 -10.93
CA ALA A 178 -23.07 11.35 -11.02
C ALA A 178 -22.60 11.56 -12.47
N VAL A 179 -22.64 10.51 -13.30
CA VAL A 179 -22.26 10.59 -14.72
C VAL A 179 -23.33 11.34 -15.51
N LEU A 180 -24.61 11.11 -15.24
CA LEU A 180 -25.70 11.85 -15.87
C LEU A 180 -25.63 13.36 -15.55
N GLY A 181 -25.40 13.73 -14.29
CA GLY A 181 -25.21 15.13 -13.92
C GLY A 181 -24.01 15.79 -14.61
N ALA A 182 -22.92 15.04 -14.82
CA ALA A 182 -21.78 15.52 -15.60
C ALA A 182 -22.14 15.73 -17.08
N VAL A 183 -22.93 14.83 -17.69
CA VAL A 183 -23.45 14.99 -19.05
C VAL A 183 -24.30 16.27 -19.15
N ASP A 184 -25.27 16.43 -18.26
CA ASP A 184 -26.21 17.58 -18.28
C ASP A 184 -25.48 18.93 -18.13
N SER A 185 -24.43 18.97 -17.31
CA SER A 185 -23.63 20.19 -17.13
C SER A 185 -22.84 20.58 -18.39
N LEU A 186 -22.37 19.60 -19.16
CA LEU A 186 -21.44 19.81 -20.27
C LEU A 186 -22.12 19.88 -21.63
N ILE A 187 -23.26 19.22 -21.84
CA ILE A 187 -23.87 19.06 -23.15
C ILE A 187 -24.38 20.39 -23.75
N ALA A 188 -24.09 20.59 -25.04
CA ALA A 188 -24.60 21.70 -25.84
C ALA A 188 -25.78 21.22 -26.71
N GLY A 189 -26.94 21.02 -26.09
CA GLY A 189 -28.16 20.58 -26.78
C GLY A 189 -28.39 19.07 -26.65
N GLU A 190 -28.64 18.40 -27.77
CA GLU A 190 -28.97 16.98 -27.81
C GLU A 190 -27.74 16.10 -28.06
N ALA A 191 -27.88 14.80 -27.77
CA ALA A 191 -26.89 13.79 -28.14
C ALA A 191 -26.79 13.68 -29.67
N LEU A 192 -25.62 13.27 -30.15
CA LEU A 192 -25.38 13.04 -31.58
C LEU A 192 -26.26 11.88 -32.05
N GLY A 193 -27.02 12.12 -33.12
CA GLY A 193 -27.69 11.06 -33.85
C GLY A 193 -26.71 10.15 -34.60
N PRO A 194 -27.17 9.01 -35.16
CA PRO A 194 -26.31 8.00 -35.76
C PRO A 194 -25.40 8.52 -36.89
N GLU A 195 -25.90 9.41 -37.74
CA GLU A 195 -25.12 9.97 -38.85
C GLU A 195 -24.07 10.96 -38.37
N GLN A 196 -24.43 11.84 -37.42
CA GLN A 196 -23.52 12.81 -36.82
C GLN A 196 -22.39 12.10 -36.06
N GLU A 197 -22.72 11.02 -35.37
CA GLU A 197 -21.75 10.21 -34.65
C GLU A 197 -20.75 9.52 -35.59
N ARG A 198 -21.24 8.94 -36.70
CA ARG A 198 -20.36 8.35 -37.74
C ARG A 198 -19.44 9.40 -38.36
N ALA A 199 -19.99 10.55 -38.73
CA ALA A 199 -19.20 11.65 -39.30
C ALA A 199 -18.12 12.13 -38.32
N ALA A 200 -18.45 12.30 -37.04
CA ALA A 200 -17.49 12.69 -36.01
C ALA A 200 -16.40 11.63 -35.82
N ARG A 201 -16.76 10.34 -35.81
CA ARG A 201 -15.80 9.23 -35.73
C ARG A 201 -14.85 9.21 -36.92
N ASP A 202 -15.39 9.29 -38.13
CA ASP A 202 -14.60 9.21 -39.37
C ASP A 202 -13.71 10.46 -39.53
N ALA A 203 -14.12 11.59 -38.95
CA ALA A 203 -13.30 12.80 -38.79
C ALA A 203 -12.30 12.73 -37.61
N GLY A 204 -12.22 11.60 -36.90
CA GLY A 204 -11.29 11.41 -35.78
C GLY A 204 -11.61 12.24 -34.54
N TRP A 205 -12.88 12.61 -34.33
CA TRP A 205 -13.36 13.37 -33.17
C TRP A 205 -12.69 14.73 -32.98
N ARG A 206 -12.24 15.38 -34.05
CA ARG A 206 -11.63 16.74 -34.01
C ARG A 206 -12.70 17.82 -33.79
N ARG A 207 -12.45 18.77 -32.88
CA ARG A 207 -13.36 19.87 -32.48
C ARG A 207 -13.96 20.64 -33.65
#